data_AF-A0A3N2JV36-F1
#
_entry.id   AF-A0A3N2JV36-F1
#
_cell.length_a   1.000
_cell.length_b   1.000
_cell.length_c   1.000
_cell.angle_alpha   90.00
_cell.angle_beta   90.00
_cell.angle_gamma   90.00
#
_symmetry.space_group_name_H-M   'P 1'
#
loop_
_entity.id
_entity.type
_entity.pdbx_description
1 polymer ?
#
loop_
_entity_poly.entity_id
_entity_poly.type
_entity_poly.pdbx_seq_one_letter_code
_entity_poly.pdbx_strand_id
1 'polypeptide(L)'
;MANVNVTFDEMNSAADRLTAGQQQVTDLLHDLKAQVDNLVNGGFVTDQASGAFQTSYEQFTHGTVQAVNGIEGMATFLKQAAQTLGDVDSQLAQGIRG
;
A
#
# COMPACT_ATOMS: atom_id res chain seq x y z
N MET A 1 23.82 11.39 13.85
CA MET A 1 22.75 11.98 14.68
C MET A 1 21.57 12.21 13.76
N ALA A 2 20.56 11.33 13.81
CA ALA A 2 19.36 11.40 13.00
C ALA A 2 18.49 12.52 13.57
N ASN A 3 18.84 13.77 13.25
CA ASN A 3 17.97 14.88 13.55
C ASN A 3 16.72 14.69 12.69
N VAL A 4 15.60 14.61 13.38
CA VAL A 4 14.23 14.57 12.89
C VAL A 4 13.95 15.85 12.10
N ASN A 5 14.60 15.96 10.95
CA ASN A 5 14.31 16.90 9.88
C ASN A 5 13.42 16.22 8.85
N VAL A 6 12.54 15.30 9.29
CA VAL A 6 11.47 14.86 8.42
C VAL A 6 10.58 16.07 8.21
N THR A 7 10.83 16.78 7.12
CA THR A 7 10.01 17.94 6.74
C THR A 7 8.59 17.44 6.46
N PHE A 8 7.59 18.31 6.61
CA PHE A 8 6.20 17.96 6.25
C PHE A 8 6.12 17.37 4.83
N ASP A 9 6.93 17.90 3.93
CA ASP A 9 7.06 17.44 2.55
C ASP A 9 7.64 16.03 2.45
N GLU A 10 8.61 15.66 3.29
CA GLU A 10 9.15 14.31 3.33
C GLU A 10 8.13 13.30 3.86
N MET A 11 7.33 13.67 4.88
CA MET A 11 6.24 12.81 5.37
C MET A 11 5.18 12.58 4.30
N ASN A 12 4.75 13.64 3.63
CA ASN A 12 3.77 13.56 2.53
C ASN A 12 4.33 12.74 1.36
N SER A 13 5.57 12.99 0.96
CA SER A 13 6.24 12.25 -0.12
C SER A 13 6.38 10.76 0.22
N ALA A 14 6.71 10.43 1.47
CA ALA A 14 6.80 9.05 1.92
C ALA A 14 5.42 8.38 1.90
N ALA A 15 4.37 9.06 2.38
CA ALA A 15 3.01 8.54 2.32
C ALA A 15 2.55 8.28 0.89
N ASP A 16 2.80 9.21 -0.04
CA ASP A 16 2.41 9.05 -1.44
C ASP A 16 3.17 7.90 -2.12
N ARG A 17 4.46 7.72 -1.82
CA ARG A 17 5.23 6.56 -2.28
C ARG A 17 4.69 5.23 -1.75
N LEU A 18 4.28 5.20 -0.48
CA LEU A 18 3.69 4.01 0.13
C LEU A 18 2.34 3.66 -0.54
N THR A 19 1.47 4.64 -0.75
CA THR A 19 0.20 4.45 -1.46
C THR A 19 0.42 4.02 -2.92
N ALA A 20 1.37 4.63 -3.62
CA ALA A 20 1.70 4.25 -5.00
C ALA A 20 2.23 2.81 -5.07
N GLY A 21 3.12 2.43 -4.15
CA GLY A 21 3.65 1.07 -4.07
C GLY A 21 2.56 0.04 -3.74
N GLN A 22 1.64 0.36 -2.83
CA GLN A 22 0.46 -0.47 -2.53
C GLN A 22 -0.36 -0.75 -3.79
N GLN A 23 -0.68 0.29 -4.56
CA GLN A 23 -1.44 0.17 -5.80
C GLN A 23 -0.70 -0.70 -6.82
N GLN A 24 0.59 -0.46 -7.03
CA GLN A 24 1.41 -1.24 -7.96
C GLN A 24 1.44 -2.73 -7.61
N VAL A 25 1.58 -3.07 -6.33
CA VAL A 25 1.56 -4.48 -5.89
C VAL A 25 0.18 -5.08 -6.10
N THR A 26 -0.89 -4.34 -5.80
CA THR A 26 -2.27 -4.82 -5.98
C THR A 26 -2.57 -5.07 -7.47
N ASP A 27 -2.16 -4.17 -8.34
CA ASP A 27 -2.32 -4.29 -9.79
C ASP A 27 -1.55 -5.50 -10.34
N LEU A 28 -0.30 -5.67 -9.89
CA LEU A 28 0.53 -6.83 -10.26
C LEU A 28 -0.12 -8.15 -9.82
N LEU A 29 -0.64 -8.23 -8.60
CA LEU A 29 -1.31 -9.43 -8.10
C LEU A 29 -2.55 -9.77 -8.93
N HIS A 30 -3.35 -8.77 -9.30
CA HIS A 30 -4.51 -8.97 -10.17
C HIS A 30 -4.11 -9.44 -11.57
N ASP A 31 -3.07 -8.87 -12.16
CA ASP A 31 -2.56 -9.30 -13.47
C ASP A 31 -2.09 -10.75 -13.45
N LEU A 32 -1.29 -11.12 -12.44
CA LEU A 32 -0.82 -12.50 -12.30
C LEU A 32 -1.97 -13.48 -12.05
N LYS A 33 -3.00 -13.08 -11.28
CA LYS A 33 -4.20 -13.90 -11.10
C LYS A 33 -4.92 -14.13 -12.44
N ALA A 34 -5.09 -13.09 -13.26
CA ALA A 34 -5.73 -13.22 -14.57
C ALA A 34 -4.94 -14.15 -15.50
N GLN A 35 -3.60 -14.09 -15.47
CA GLN A 35 -2.75 -15.02 -16.22
C GLN A 35 -2.95 -16.47 -15.75
N VAL A 36 -3.00 -16.71 -14.43
CA VAL A 36 -3.27 -18.03 -13.86
C VAL A 36 -4.64 -18.56 -14.25
N ASP A 37 -5.68 -17.73 -14.14
CA ASP A 37 -7.04 -18.10 -14.54
C ASP A 37 -7.10 -18.47 -16.03
N ASN A 38 -6.39 -17.73 -16.89
CA ASN A 38 -6.30 -18.03 -18.32
C ASN A 38 -5.59 -19.36 -18.61
N LEU A 39 -4.51 -19.68 -17.89
CA LEU A 39 -3.80 -20.96 -18.03
C LEU A 39 -4.66 -22.14 -17.58
N VAL A 40 -5.38 -21.98 -16.47
CA VAL A 40 -6.32 -23.00 -15.96
C VAL A 40 -7.45 -23.23 -16.95
N ASN A 41 -8.07 -22.16 -17.46
CA ASN A 41 -9.12 -22.24 -18.48
C ASN A 41 -8.62 -22.78 -19.83
N GLY A 42 -7.34 -22.56 -20.15
CA GLY A 42 -6.68 -23.02 -21.38
C GLY A 42 -6.27 -24.50 -21.37
N GLY A 43 -6.56 -25.24 -20.30
CA GLY A 43 -6.29 -26.69 -20.22
C GLY A 43 -4.88 -27.06 -19.77
N PHE A 44 -4.16 -26.15 -19.10
CA PHE A 44 -2.78 -26.39 -18.62
C PHE A 44 -2.68 -27.49 -17.54
N VAL A 45 -3.81 -27.96 -16.97
CA VAL A 45 -3.80 -28.93 -15.87
C VAL A 45 -5.01 -29.87 -15.94
N THR A 46 -4.83 -31.11 -15.47
CA THR A 46 -5.92 -32.05 -15.19
C THR A 46 -6.88 -31.46 -14.16
N ASP A 47 -8.19 -31.72 -14.29
CA ASP A 47 -9.30 -31.11 -13.51
C ASP A 47 -9.06 -30.99 -12.00
N GLN A 48 -8.32 -31.93 -11.41
CA GLN A 48 -8.06 -31.96 -9.97
C GLN A 48 -6.87 -31.08 -9.54
N ALA A 49 -5.85 -30.96 -10.39
CA ALA A 49 -4.65 -30.17 -10.11
C ALA A 49 -4.86 -28.68 -10.42
N SER A 50 -5.69 -28.36 -11.42
CA SER A 50 -6.08 -26.98 -11.76
C SER A 50 -6.88 -26.31 -10.63
N GLY A 51 -7.88 -27.00 -10.07
CA GLY A 51 -8.69 -26.46 -8.98
C GLY A 51 -7.89 -26.19 -7.71
N ALA A 52 -6.96 -27.08 -7.35
CA ALA A 52 -6.08 -26.88 -6.19
C ALA A 52 -5.14 -25.69 -6.40
N PHE A 53 -4.54 -25.58 -7.59
CA PHE A 53 -3.66 -24.46 -7.95
C PHE A 53 -4.40 -23.12 -7.93
N GLN A 54 -5.59 -23.05 -8.53
CA GLN A 54 -6.43 -21.85 -8.50
C GLN A 54 -6.77 -21.44 -7.07
N THR A 55 -7.19 -22.39 -6.22
CA THR A 55 -7.51 -22.12 -4.82
C THR A 55 -6.29 -21.58 -4.05
N SER A 56 -5.11 -22.20 -4.23
CA SER A 56 -3.87 -21.71 -3.61
C SER A 56 -3.50 -20.31 -4.09
N TYR A 57 -3.71 -20.00 -5.37
CA TYR A 57 -3.40 -18.69 -5.93
C TYR A 57 -4.37 -17.59 -5.45
N GLU A 58 -5.65 -17.91 -5.32
CA GLU A 58 -6.66 -17.03 -4.73
C GLU A 58 -6.34 -16.72 -3.26
N GLN A 59 -5.97 -17.73 -2.46
CA GLN A 59 -5.55 -17.53 -1.07
C GLN A 59 -4.29 -16.67 -0.98
N PHE A 60 -3.30 -16.91 -1.83
CA PHE A 60 -2.08 -16.11 -1.91
C PHE A 60 -2.38 -14.64 -2.24
N THR A 61 -3.19 -14.41 -3.27
CA THR A 61 -3.62 -13.07 -3.70
C THR A 61 -4.34 -12.35 -2.57
N HIS A 62 -5.30 -13.02 -1.93
CA HIS A 62 -6.06 -12.45 -0.82
C HIS A 62 -5.17 -12.08 0.37
N GLY A 63 -4.31 -13.00 0.82
CA GLY A 63 -3.39 -12.76 1.93
C GLY A 63 -2.40 -11.64 1.65
N THR A 64 -1.91 -11.55 0.41
CA THR A 64 -0.97 -10.51 0.02
C THR A 64 -1.65 -9.15 -0.09
N VAL A 65 -2.85 -9.06 -0.68
CA VAL A 65 -3.65 -7.83 -0.68
C VAL A 65 -3.93 -7.37 0.76
N GLN A 66 -4.28 -8.29 1.66
CA GLN A 66 -4.50 -7.96 3.07
C GLN A 66 -3.23 -7.43 3.75
N ALA A 67 -2.07 -8.04 3.48
CA ALA A 67 -0.79 -7.56 4.00
C ALA A 67 -0.44 -6.17 3.46
N VAL A 68 -0.66 -5.96 2.17
CA VAL A 68 -0.38 -4.70 1.45
C VAL A 68 -1.32 -3.59 1.89
N ASN A 69 -2.57 -3.88 2.22
CA ASN A 69 -3.49 -2.90 2.82
C ASN A 69 -3.00 -2.38 4.18
N GLY A 70 -2.12 -3.12 4.89
CA GLY A 70 -1.44 -2.60 6.08
C GLY A 70 -0.58 -1.36 5.78
N ILE A 71 -0.14 -1.18 4.53
CA ILE A 71 0.61 0.00 4.08
C ILE A 71 -0.25 1.25 4.06
N GLU A 72 -1.55 1.13 3.79
CA GLU A 72 -2.50 2.24 3.77
C GLU A 72 -2.58 2.91 5.15
N GLY A 73 -2.57 2.12 6.23
CA GLY A 73 -2.54 2.63 7.60
C GLY A 73 -1.28 3.45 7.89
N MET A 74 -0.13 3.01 7.40
CA MET A 74 1.14 3.74 7.55
C MET A 74 1.16 5.04 6.74
N ALA A 75 0.67 5.02 5.51
CA ALA A 75 0.55 6.23 4.67
C ALA A 75 -0.41 7.24 5.30
N THR A 76 -1.55 6.78 5.82
CA THR A 76 -2.53 7.62 6.51
C THR A 76 -1.94 8.26 7.77
N PHE A 77 -1.23 7.48 8.58
CA PHE A 77 -0.53 7.99 9.76
C PHE A 77 0.46 9.11 9.40
N LEU A 78 1.28 8.92 8.36
CA LEU A 78 2.25 9.92 7.92
C LEU A 78 1.59 11.22 7.44
N LYS A 79 0.50 11.13 6.67
CA LYS A 79 -0.28 12.30 6.25
C LYS A 79 -0.86 13.06 7.44
N GLN A 80 -1.42 12.34 8.40
CA GLN A 80 -2.04 12.96 9.57
C GLN A 80 -1.02 13.57 10.52
N ALA A 81 0.14 12.94 10.67
CA ALA A 81 1.27 13.51 11.40
C ALA A 81 1.77 14.81 10.74
N ALA A 82 1.95 14.82 9.41
CA ALA A 82 2.36 16.01 8.67
C ALA A 82 1.37 17.17 8.85
N GLN A 83 0.07 16.89 8.74
CA GLN A 83 -0.99 17.88 8.92
C GLN A 83 -1.00 18.45 10.34
N THR A 84 -0.99 17.58 11.35
CA THR A 84 -1.05 18.00 12.76
C THR A 84 0.14 18.89 13.12
N LEU A 85 1.34 18.51 12.69
CA LEU A 85 2.54 19.30 12.98
C LEU A 85 2.54 20.63 12.23
N GLY A 86 2.04 20.69 11.00
CA GLY A 86 1.86 21.93 10.25
C GLY A 86 0.86 22.89 10.90
N ASP A 87 -0.25 22.36 11.42
CA ASP A 87 -1.25 23.16 12.14
C ASP A 87 -0.68 23.75 13.45
N VAL A 88 0.11 22.97 14.19
CA VAL A 88 0.79 23.42 15.42
C VAL A 88 1.81 24.52 15.11
N ASP A 89 2.61 24.36 14.06
CA ASP A 89 3.60 25.38 13.64
C ASP A 89 2.93 26.70 13.24
N SER A 90 1.84 26.63 12.47
CA SER A 90 1.03 27.80 12.09
C SER A 90 0.47 28.53 13.32
N GLN A 91 -0.03 27.80 14.32
CA GLN A 91 -0.55 28.39 15.56
C GLN A 91 0.56 29.07 16.38
N LEU A 92 1.72 28.42 16.53
CA LEU A 92 2.87 29.01 17.22
C LEU A 92 3.35 30.30 16.53
N ALA A 93 3.41 30.29 15.19
CA ALA A 93 3.79 31.45 14.41
C ALA A 93 2.78 32.61 14.52
N GLN A 94 1.50 32.33 14.78
CA GLN A 94 0.50 33.37 15.07
C GLN A 94 0.65 33.92 16.49
N GLY A 95 0.90 33.05 17.48
CA GLY A 95 1.08 33.44 18.89
C GLY A 95 2.34 34.27 19.17
N ILE A 96 3.37 34.17 18.34
CA ILE A 96 4.59 35.01 18.45
C ILE A 96 4.39 36.39 17.78
N ARG A 97 3.46 36.51 16.83
CA ARG A 97 3.18 37.77 16.11
C ARG A 97 2.13 38.66 16.79
N GLY A 98 1.36 38.12 17.75
CA GLY A 98 0.41 38.85 18.59
C GLY A 98 1.01 39.24 19.93
#